data_AF-A0A212AIQ6-F1
#
_entry.id   AF-A0A212AIQ6-F1
#
_cell.length_a   1.000
_cell.length_b   1.000
_cell.length_c   1.000
_cell.angle_alpha   90.00
_cell.angle_beta   90.00
_cell.angle_gamma   90.00
#
_symmetry.space_group_name_H-M   'P 1'
#
loop_
_entity.id
_entity.type
_entity.pdbx_description
1 polymer ?
#
loop_
_entity_poly.entity_id
_entity_poly.type
_entity_poly.pdbx_seq_one_letter_code
_entity_poly.pdbx_strand_id
1 'polypeptide(L)'
;MNILEITTAAVIGLYAMVGGAFLSASITAPENCLKVISALWSEFLSAYLGTLVGLGLLLLASMTWGDGTIYASIMEPMLWLFIVHTLLFALFLICLNIATRLSPTEEKSTDKAP
;
A
#
# COMPACT_ATOMS: atom_id res chain seq x y z
N MET A 1 -0.18 7.14 -29.03
CA MET A 1 -0.09 6.87 -27.59
C MET A 1 0.44 8.13 -26.93
N ASN A 2 -0.37 8.76 -26.10
CA ASN A 2 0.01 10.01 -25.44
C ASN A 2 0.98 9.73 -24.28
N ILE A 3 1.86 10.68 -23.96
CA ILE A 3 2.82 10.57 -22.84
C ILE A 3 2.12 10.18 -21.53
N LEU A 4 0.92 10.72 -21.29
CA LEU A 4 0.10 10.40 -20.12
C LEU A 4 -0.22 8.89 -20.02
N GLU A 5 -0.57 8.26 -21.14
CA GLU A 5 -0.91 6.82 -21.19
C GLU A 5 0.32 5.94 -20.91
N ILE A 6 1.48 6.34 -21.44
CA ILE A 6 2.77 5.66 -21.19
C ILE A 6 3.11 5.73 -19.70
N THR A 7 3.00 6.92 -19.10
CA THR A 7 3.29 7.12 -17.67
C THR A 7 2.31 6.34 -16.80
N THR A 8 1.01 6.37 -17.10
CA THR A 8 0.00 5.60 -16.36
C THR A 8 0.27 4.10 -16.44
N ALA A 9 0.56 3.57 -17.64
CA ALA A 9 0.88 2.15 -17.81
C ALA A 9 2.16 1.74 -17.05
N ALA A 10 3.20 2.59 -17.06
CA ALA A 10 4.43 2.35 -16.31
C ALA A 10 4.20 2.32 -14.80
N VAL A 11 3.38 3.25 -14.28
CA VAL A 11 3.01 3.28 -12.86
C VAL A 11 2.21 2.04 -12.48
N ILE A 12 1.19 1.67 -13.26
CA ILE A 12 0.41 0.45 -13.00
C ILE A 12 1.31 -0.80 -13.01
N GLY A 13 2.22 -0.90 -13.98
CA GLY A 13 3.19 -1.98 -14.07
C GLY A 13 4.10 -2.07 -12.83
N LEU A 14 4.63 -0.94 -12.36
CA LEU A 14 5.43 -0.87 -11.14
C LEU A 14 4.63 -1.33 -9.91
N TYR A 15 3.40 -0.85 -9.75
CA TYR A 15 2.53 -1.25 -8.62
C TYR A 15 2.21 -2.75 -8.65
N ALA A 16 1.92 -3.31 -9.83
CA ALA A 16 1.67 -4.74 -9.99
C ALA A 16 2.92 -5.59 -9.70
N MET A 17 4.10 -5.15 -10.16
CA MET A 17 5.37 -5.83 -9.89
C MET A 17 5.71 -5.82 -8.39
N VAL A 18 5.59 -4.67 -7.74
CA VAL A 18 5.87 -4.54 -6.29
C VAL A 18 4.89 -5.40 -5.50
N GLY A 19 3.59 -5.31 -5.78
CA GLY A 19 2.58 -6.12 -5.11
C GLY A 19 2.78 -7.63 -5.31
N GLY A 20 3.08 -8.07 -6.54
CA GLY A 20 3.36 -9.47 -6.85
C GLY A 20 4.62 -9.99 -6.16
N ALA A 21 5.68 -9.17 -6.09
CA ALA A 21 6.91 -9.51 -5.39
C ALA A 21 6.69 -9.70 -3.89
N PHE A 22 5.94 -8.79 -3.25
CA PHE A 22 5.59 -8.92 -1.82
C PHE A 22 4.72 -10.14 -1.55
N LEU A 23 3.72 -10.40 -2.40
CA LEU A 23 2.86 -11.56 -2.25
C LEU A 23 3.67 -12.86 -2.39
N SER A 24 4.53 -12.96 -3.41
CA SER A 24 5.41 -14.12 -3.58
C SER A 24 6.35 -14.29 -2.38
N ALA A 25 6.98 -13.20 -1.93
CA ALA A 25 7.90 -13.24 -0.79
C ALA A 25 7.20 -13.65 0.51
N SER A 26 5.95 -13.23 0.73
CA SER A 26 5.17 -13.59 1.92
C SER A 26 4.91 -15.09 2.04
N ILE A 27 4.89 -15.81 0.90
CA ILE A 27 4.65 -17.25 0.83
C ILE A 27 5.98 -18.02 0.86
N THR A 28 6.97 -17.59 0.08
CA THR A 28 8.22 -18.35 -0.11
C THR A 28 9.28 -18.06 0.95
N ALA A 29 9.27 -16.88 1.57
CA ALA A 29 10.25 -16.45 2.56
C ALA A 29 9.60 -15.52 3.62
N PRO A 30 8.65 -16.03 4.42
CA PRO A 30 7.83 -15.22 5.33
C PRO A 30 8.65 -14.42 6.34
N GLU A 31 9.71 -15.00 6.93
CA GLU A 31 10.57 -14.30 7.90
C GLU A 31 11.27 -13.06 7.31
N ASN A 32 11.80 -13.19 6.09
CA ASN A 32 12.45 -12.07 5.40
C ASN A 32 11.42 -11.02 4.97
N CYS A 33 10.23 -11.47 4.54
CA CYS A 33 9.11 -10.60 4.22
C CYS A 33 8.70 -9.77 5.46
N LEU A 34 8.59 -10.38 6.63
CA LEU A 34 8.25 -9.69 7.88
C LEU A 34 9.31 -8.66 8.29
N LYS A 35 10.61 -8.96 8.13
CA LYS A 35 11.69 -7.99 8.40
C LYS A 35 11.62 -6.77 7.49
N VAL A 36 11.33 -6.97 6.20
CA VAL A 36 11.19 -5.86 5.25
C VAL A 36 9.93 -5.06 5.55
N ILE A 37 8.80 -5.73 5.80
CA ILE A 37 7.54 -5.06 6.13
C ILE A 37 7.68 -4.27 7.43
N SER A 38 8.32 -4.81 8.47
CA SER A 38 8.50 -4.10 9.74
C SER A 38 9.43 -2.90 9.62
N ALA A 39 10.50 -3.01 8.82
CA ALA A 39 11.38 -1.88 8.52
C ALA A 39 10.65 -0.76 7.79
N LEU A 40 9.80 -1.11 6.81
CA LEU A 40 9.11 -0.15 5.97
C LEU A 40 7.73 0.28 6.49
N TRP A 41 7.28 -0.30 7.61
CA TRP A 41 5.92 -0.13 8.12
C TRP A 41 5.57 1.33 8.37
N SER A 42 6.49 2.09 8.97
CA SER A 42 6.28 3.51 9.26
C SER A 42 6.14 4.34 7.99
N GLU A 43 6.89 4.01 6.93
CA GLU A 43 6.79 4.72 5.65
C GLU A 43 5.49 4.38 4.94
N PHE A 44 5.08 3.10 4.93
CA PHE A 44 3.80 2.70 4.33
C PHE A 44 2.61 3.33 5.06
N LEU A 45 2.64 3.32 6.40
CA LEU A 45 1.59 3.91 7.22
C LEU A 45 1.52 5.43 7.03
N SER A 46 2.66 6.12 7.03
CA SER A 46 2.70 7.57 6.83
C SER A 46 2.28 7.98 5.42
N ALA A 47 2.67 7.23 4.38
CA ALA A 47 2.21 7.47 3.02
C ALA A 47 0.69 7.26 2.88
N TYR A 48 0.15 6.20 3.48
CA TYR A 48 -1.30 5.94 3.49
C TYR A 48 -2.09 7.01 4.25
N LEU A 49 -1.65 7.37 5.46
CA LEU A 49 -2.26 8.44 6.25
C LEU A 49 -2.16 9.80 5.55
N GLY A 50 -1.01 10.09 4.93
CA GLY A 50 -0.83 11.30 4.12
C GLY A 50 -1.81 11.38 2.96
N THR A 51 -2.07 10.25 2.29
CA THR A 51 -3.06 10.17 1.21
C THR A 51 -4.48 10.40 1.73
N LEU A 52 -4.84 9.83 2.89
CA LEU A 52 -6.13 10.06 3.56
C LEU A 52 -6.33 11.54 3.95
N VAL A 53 -5.31 12.14 4.58
CA VAL A 53 -5.33 13.55 4.98
C VAL A 53 -5.44 14.46 3.76
N GLY A 54 -4.64 14.18 2.71
CA GLY A 54 -4.69 14.92 1.45
C GLY A 54 -6.06 14.89 0.80
N LEU A 55 -6.70 13.71 0.73
CA LEU A 55 -8.06 13.58 0.22
C LEU A 55 -9.07 14.34 1.08
N GLY A 56 -8.96 14.25 2.41
CA GLY A 56 -9.82 14.98 3.34
C GLY A 56 -9.75 16.50 3.17
N LEU A 57 -8.53 17.03 3.01
CA LEU A 57 -8.30 18.45 2.73
C LEU A 57 -8.86 18.85 1.36
N LEU A 58 -8.72 18.01 0.34
CA LEU A 58 -9.26 18.25 -0.99
C LEU A 58 -10.80 18.32 -0.97
N LEU A 59 -11.44 17.43 -0.21
CA LEU A 59 -12.89 17.44 0.03
C LEU A 59 -13.33 18.70 0.78
N LEU A 60 -12.61 19.11 1.83
CA LEU A 60 -12.92 20.35 2.56
C LEU A 60 -12.75 21.60 1.68
N ALA A 61 -11.71 21.65 0.86
CA ALA A 61 -11.49 22.73 -0.10
C ALA A 61 -12.66 22.86 -1.09
N SER A 62 -13.23 21.73 -1.52
CA SER A 62 -14.36 21.74 -2.45
C SER A 62 -15.66 22.28 -1.88
N MET A 63 -15.86 22.12 -0.57
CA MET A 63 -17.03 22.65 0.12
C MET A 63 -16.92 24.16 0.35
N THR A 64 -15.72 24.73 0.24
CA THR A 64 -15.44 26.14 0.57
C THR A 64 -15.17 27.00 -0.67
N TRP A 65 -14.64 26.43 -1.76
CA TRP A 65 -14.29 27.15 -2.99
C TRP A 65 -15.27 26.73 -4.10
N GLY A 66 -16.30 27.57 -4.30
CA GLY A 66 -17.54 27.25 -5.02
C GLY A 66 -17.50 27.18 -6.55
N ASP A 67 -16.42 26.70 -7.18
CA ASP A 67 -16.41 26.41 -8.62
C ASP A 67 -16.31 24.89 -8.86
N GLY A 68 -17.45 24.25 -9.10
CA GLY A 68 -17.58 22.79 -9.22
C GLY A 68 -16.85 22.17 -10.43
N THR A 69 -16.42 22.97 -11.40
CA THR A 69 -15.74 22.51 -12.62
C THR A 69 -14.28 22.14 -12.40
N ILE A 70 -13.52 22.96 -11.65
CA ILE A 70 -12.14 22.67 -11.26
C ILE A 70 -12.10 21.45 -10.33
N TYR A 71 -13.07 21.39 -9.42
CA TYR A 71 -13.23 20.26 -8.52
C TYR A 71 -13.45 18.94 -9.25
N ALA A 72 -14.37 18.89 -10.23
CA ALA A 72 -14.61 17.66 -10.99
C ALA A 72 -13.34 17.15 -11.70
N SER A 73 -12.54 18.08 -12.27
CA SER A 73 -11.32 17.72 -13.00
C SER A 73 -10.17 17.21 -12.12
N ILE A 74 -10.11 17.63 -10.85
CA ILE A 74 -9.04 17.22 -9.90
C ILE A 74 -9.51 16.05 -9.02
N MET A 75 -10.79 15.99 -8.66
CA MET A 75 -11.30 14.98 -7.74
C MET A 75 -11.31 13.59 -8.37
N GLU A 76 -11.62 13.47 -9.67
CA GLU A 76 -11.61 12.17 -10.37
C GLU A 76 -10.23 11.47 -10.31
N PRO A 77 -9.10 12.08 -10.75
CA PRO A 77 -7.79 11.43 -10.66
C PRO A 77 -7.33 11.22 -9.20
N MET A 78 -7.73 12.08 -8.27
CA MET A 78 -7.39 11.94 -6.85
C MET A 78 -8.11 10.75 -6.19
N LEU A 79 -9.37 10.49 -6.56
CA LEU A 79 -10.10 9.30 -6.13
C LEU A 79 -9.43 8.03 -6.66
N TRP A 80 -8.99 8.01 -7.92
CA TRP A 80 -8.24 6.88 -8.47
C TRP A 80 -6.94 6.65 -7.72
N LEU A 81 -6.18 7.72 -7.44
CA LEU A 81 -4.95 7.62 -6.66
C LEU A 81 -5.22 7.08 -5.25
N PHE A 82 -6.30 7.53 -4.61
CA PHE A 82 -6.72 7.04 -3.30
C PHE A 82 -7.08 5.54 -3.33
N ILE A 83 -7.84 5.10 -4.33
CA ILE A 83 -8.21 3.69 -4.51
C ILE A 83 -6.94 2.84 -4.65
N VAL A 84 -5.99 3.25 -5.50
CA VAL A 84 -4.74 2.52 -5.71
C VAL A 84 -3.92 2.42 -4.42
N HIS A 85 -3.77 3.50 -3.66
CA HIS A 85 -3.06 3.48 -2.38
C HIS A 85 -3.75 2.61 -1.34
N THR A 86 -5.09 2.63 -1.30
CA THR A 86 -5.88 1.78 -0.40
C THR A 86 -5.73 0.31 -0.75
N LEU A 87 -5.78 -0.04 -2.04
CA LEU A 87 -5.58 -1.41 -2.51
C LEU A 87 -4.16 -1.90 -2.22
N LEU A 88 -3.14 -1.06 -2.43
CA LEU A 88 -1.76 -1.41 -2.10
C LEU A 88 -1.60 -1.63 -0.59
N PHE A 89 -2.14 -0.74 0.24
CA PHE A 89 -2.11 -0.90 1.69
C PHE A 89 -2.82 -2.19 2.14
N ALA A 90 -3.98 -2.50 1.57
CA ALA A 90 -4.69 -3.75 1.82
C ALA A 90 -3.86 -4.98 1.41
N LEU A 91 -3.18 -4.94 0.26
CA LEU A 91 -2.28 -6.00 -0.17
C LEU A 91 -1.12 -6.19 0.80
N PHE A 92 -0.54 -5.10 1.32
CA PHE A 92 0.49 -5.18 2.37
C PHE A 92 -0.02 -5.86 3.64
N LEU A 93 -1.23 -5.53 4.09
CA LEU A 93 -1.86 -6.20 5.23
C LEU A 93 -2.09 -7.68 4.99
N ILE A 94 -2.50 -8.05 3.77
CA ILE A 94 -2.67 -9.45 3.38
C ILE A 94 -1.32 -10.17 3.41
N CYS A 95 -0.27 -9.60 2.82
CA CYS A 95 1.07 -10.17 2.82
C CYS A 95 1.60 -10.33 4.25
N LEU A 96 1.38 -9.33 5.12
CA LEU A 96 1.72 -9.39 6.52
C LEU A 96 0.99 -10.54 7.23
N ASN A 97 -0.32 -10.68 7.03
CA ASN A 97 -1.13 -11.74 7.64
C ASN A 97 -0.73 -13.14 7.14
N ILE A 98 -0.41 -13.28 5.85
CA ILE A 98 0.10 -14.54 5.29
C ILE A 98 1.46 -14.87 5.91
N ALA A 99 2.38 -13.91 5.92
CA ALA A 99 3.73 -14.12 6.42
C ALA A 99 3.76 -14.42 7.92
N THR A 100 2.91 -13.78 8.74
CA THR A 100 2.81 -14.08 10.18
C THR A 100 2.23 -15.46 10.45
N ARG A 101 1.28 -15.95 9.63
CA ARG A 101 0.71 -17.29 9.78
C ARG A 101 1.65 -18.41 9.32
N LEU A 102 2.50 -18.12 8.32
CA LEU A 102 3.46 -19.08 7.77
C LEU A 102 4.80 -19.06 8.49
N SER A 103 5.16 -17.94 9.12
CA SER A 103 6.33 -17.89 9.99
C SER A 103 6.07 -18.81 11.18
N PRO A 104 6.90 -19.83 11.41
CA PRO A 104 6.76 -20.64 12.60
C PRO A 104 6.95 -19.72 13.81
N THR A 105 5.89 -19.55 14.61
CA THR A 105 6.03 -19.11 16.01
C THR A 105 7.14 -19.96 16.61
N GLU A 106 8.07 -19.35 17.33
CA GLU A 106 9.17 -20.02 18.05
C GLU A 106 8.72 -21.30 18.78
N GLU A 107 8.67 -22.43 18.08
CA GLU A 107 8.64 -23.75 18.69
C GLU A 107 10.07 -24.25 18.67
N LYS A 108 10.90 -23.66 19.54
CA LYS A 108 12.24 -24.19 19.82
C LYS A 108 12.65 -23.97 21.27
N SER A 109 12.29 -24.97 22.07
CA SER A 109 13.17 -25.63 23.03
C SER A 109 13.57 -24.81 24.27
N THR A 110 12.66 -24.73 25.23
CA THR A 110 13.00 -24.93 26.65
C THR A 110 13.02 -26.42 27.02
N ASP A 111 13.45 -27.27 26.09
CA ASP A 111 13.78 -28.67 26.34
C ASP A 111 15.30 -28.81 26.29
N LYS A 112 15.93 -28.17 27.27
CA LYS A 112 17.24 -28.59 27.78
C LYS A 112 17.01 -28.95 29.24
N ALA A 113 16.46 -30.13 29.47
CA ALA A 113 16.96 -30.99 30.55
C ALA A 113 18.43 -31.34 30.22
N PRO A 114 19.32 -31.54 31.20
CA PRO A 114 19.12 -32.37 32.40
C PRO A 114 18.80 -31.60 33.69
#